data_AF-A0A1Y3M876-F1
#
_entry.id   AF-A0A1Y3M876-F1
#
_cell.length_a   1.000
_cell.length_b   1.000
_cell.length_c   1.000
_cell.angle_alpha   90.00
_cell.angle_beta   90.00
_cell.angle_gamma   90.00
#
_symmetry.space_group_name_H-M   'P 1'
#
loop_
_entity.id
_entity.type
_entity.pdbx_description
1 polymer ?
#
loop_
_entity_poly.entity_id
_entity_poly.type
_entity_poly.pdbx_seq_one_letter_code
_entity_poly.pdbx_strand_id
1 'polypeptide(L)' 'MMQVTNSLQQILQVYGNQVMAGREVMIGLRNGVVVLQPGGTGEAPIVIRVDEVDEYLDITIQEVFES' A
#
# COMPACT_ATOMS: atom_id res chain seq x y z
N MET A 1 19.18 9.99 -1.42
CA MET A 1 17.79 10.35 -1.77
C MET A 1 17.07 9.04 -2.06
N MET A 2 16.33 8.51 -1.09
CA MET A 2 15.57 7.28 -1.32
C MET A 2 14.45 7.61 -2.31
N GLN A 3 14.50 6.95 -3.47
CA GLN A 3 13.53 7.17 -4.52
C GLN A 3 12.23 6.47 -4.08
N VAL A 4 11.25 7.25 -3.62
CA VAL A 4 9.89 6.79 -3.25
C VAL A 4 9.30 5.86 -4.33
N THR A 5 9.69 6.07 -5.59
CA THR A 5 9.35 5.21 -6.73
C THR A 5 9.82 3.76 -6.57
N ASN A 6 11.00 3.49 -5.99
CA ASN A 6 11.50 2.13 -5.82
C ASN A 6 10.68 1.36 -4.77
N SER A 7 10.34 2.02 -3.66
CA SER A 7 9.53 1.40 -2.59
C SER A 7 8.11 1.11 -3.06
N LEU A 8 7.48 2.04 -3.79
CA LEU A 8 6.15 1.81 -4.38
C LEU A 8 6.16 0.71 -5.45
N GLN A 9 7.19 0.66 -6.30
CA GLN A 9 7.37 -0.43 -7.26
C GLN A 9 7.52 -1.78 -6.56
N GLN A 10 8.29 -1.84 -5.47
CA GLN A 10 8.46 -3.06 -4.69
C GLN A 10 7.14 -3.51 -4.04
N ILE A 11 6.37 -2.58 -3.47
CA ILE A 11 5.03 -2.86 -2.94
C ILE A 11 4.13 -3.46 -4.04
N LEU A 12 4.12 -2.88 -5.24
CA LEU A 12 3.34 -3.40 -6.37
C LEU A 12 3.81 -4.78 -6.83
N GLN A 13 5.12 -5.04 -6.82
CA GLN A 13 5.67 -6.36 -7.16
C GLN A 13 5.27 -7.44 -6.15
N VAL A 14 5.25 -7.12 -4.87
CA VAL A 14 4.93 -8.07 -3.80
C VAL A 14 3.42 -8.32 -3.71
N TYR A 15 2.60 -7.27 -3.78
CA TYR A 15 1.16 -7.35 -3.49
C TYR A 15 0.25 -7.28 -4.72
N GLY A 16 0.76 -6.85 -5.88
CA GLY A 16 -0.07 -6.59 -7.05
C GLY A 16 -0.91 -7.78 -7.50
N ASN A 17 -0.37 -8.99 -7.44
CA ASN A 17 -1.13 -10.21 -7.79
C ASN A 17 -2.29 -10.48 -6.83
N GLN A 18 -2.15 -10.16 -5.54
CA GLN A 18 -3.23 -10.31 -4.57
C GLN A 18 -4.34 -9.29 -4.84
N VAL A 19 -3.94 -8.05 -5.18
CA VAL A 19 -4.89 -6.98 -5.51
C VAL A 19 -5.65 -7.28 -6.79
N MET A 20 -4.95 -7.76 -7.82
CA MET A 20 -5.57 -8.23 -9.06
C MET A 20 -6.50 -9.44 -8.85
N ALA A 21 -6.31 -10.21 -7.78
CA ALA A 21 -7.21 -11.29 -7.36
C ALA A 21 -8.43 -10.79 -6.56
N GLY A 22 -8.65 -9.48 -6.48
CA GLY A 22 -9.80 -8.86 -5.81
C GLY A 22 -9.59 -8.56 -4.33
N ARG A 23 -8.37 -8.69 -3.80
CA ARG A 23 -8.08 -8.41 -2.39
C ARG A 23 -7.66 -6.95 -2.20
N GLU A 24 -8.11 -6.36 -1.11
CA GLU A 24 -7.57 -5.06 -0.66
C GLU A 24 -6.33 -5.30 0.21
N VAL A 25 -5.31 -4.46 0.04
CA VAL A 25 -4.08 -4.48 0.85
C VAL A 25 -3.89 -3.11 1.47
N MET A 26 -3.80 -3.06 2.80
CA MET A 26 -3.56 -1.84 3.56
C MET A 26 -2.17 -1.87 4.19
N ILE A 27 -1.41 -0.81 3.99
CA ILE A 27 -0.03 -0.68 4.48
C ILE A 27 0.00 0.51 5.44
N GLY A 28 0.21 0.24 6.72
CA GLY A 28 0.41 1.27 7.73
C GLY A 28 1.75 1.98 7.55
N LEU A 29 1.71 3.31 7.57
CA LEU A 29 2.87 4.18 7.67
C LEU A 29 2.81 4.95 8.99
N ARG A 30 3.94 5.56 9.35
CA ARG A 30 4.09 6.36 10.57
C ARG A 30 3.01 7.44 10.76
N ASN A 31 2.62 8.09 9.66
CA ASN A 31 1.69 9.22 9.65
C ASN A 31 0.60 9.06 8.57
N GLY A 32 0.37 7.84 8.09
CA GLY A 32 -0.63 7.61 7.06
C GLY A 32 -0.87 6.13 6.79
N VAL A 33 -1.73 5.86 5.83
CA VAL A 33 -1.99 4.53 5.30
C VAL A 33 -1.90 4.59 3.79
N VAL A 34 -1.32 3.55 3.20
CA VAL A 34 -1.39 3.32 1.75
C VAL A 34 -2.32 2.14 1.52
N VAL A 35 -3.38 2.35 0.74
CA VAL A 35 -4.33 1.30 0.36
C VAL A 35 -4.12 0.96 -1.10
N LEU A 36 -3.95 -0.33 -1.40
CA LEU A 36 -3.97 -0.88 -2.73
C LEU A 36 -5.27 -1.66 -2.91
N GLN A 37 -6.04 -1.29 -3.93
CA GLN A 37 -7.32 -1.91 -4.21
C GLN A 37 -7.50 -2.17 -5.71
N PRO A 38 -8.36 -3.14 -6.09
CA PRO A 38 -8.74 -3.33 -7.48
C PRO A 38 -9.34 -2.03 -8.04
N GLY A 39 -8.99 -1.70 -9.28
CA GLY A 39 -9.61 -0.60 -9.99
C GLY A 39 -11.06 -0.91 -10.37
N GLY A 40 -11.89 0.13 -10.32
CA GLY A 40 -13.25 0.08 -10.84
C GLY A 40 -13.29 0.14 -12.38
N THR A 41 -14.51 0.14 -12.93
CA THR A 41 -14.72 0.30 -14.37
C THR A 41 -14.15 1.64 -14.86
N GLY A 42 -13.19 1.60 -15.79
CA GLY A 42 -12.55 2.79 -16.35
C GLY A 42 -11.32 3.27 -15.58
N GLU A 43 -10.95 2.62 -14.47
CA GLU A 43 -9.73 2.91 -13.72
C GLU A 43 -8.57 1.98 -14.14
N ALA A 44 -7.36 2.32 -13.70
CA ALA A 44 -6.22 1.42 -13.80
C ALA A 44 -6.47 0.14 -12.97
N PRO A 45 -5.94 -1.03 -13.35
CA PRO A 45 -6.24 -2.30 -12.69
C PRO A 45 -5.97 -2.34 -11.17
N ILE A 46 -4.99 -1.54 -10.72
CA ILE A 46 -4.69 -1.31 -9.31
C ILE A 46 -4.75 0.19 -9.07
N VAL A 47 -5.50 0.58 -8.05
CA VAL A 47 -5.57 1.96 -7.56
C VAL A 47 -4.84 2.04 -6.23
N ILE A 48 -3.99 3.05 -6.09
CA ILE A 48 -3.26 3.36 -4.85
C ILE A 48 -3.90 4.60 -4.23
N ARG A 49 -4.32 4.49 -2.98
CA ARG A 49 -4.81 5.61 -2.17
C ARG A 49 -3.86 5.85 -1.02
N VAL A 50 -3.68 7.12 -0.65
CA VAL A 50 -2.86 7.53 0.48
C VAL A 50 -3.71 8.43 1.35
N ASP A 51 -3.95 7.98 2.58
CA ASP A 51 -4.74 8.71 3.56
C ASP A 51 -3.84 9.07 4.74
N GLU A 52 -3.98 10.29 5.25
CA GLU A 52 -3.36 10.67 6.52
C GLU A 52 -4.15 10.04 7.67
N VAL A 53 -3.46 9.66 8.75
CA VAL A 53 -4.10 9.21 9.98
C VAL A 53 -3.91 10.25 11.07
N ASP A 54 -4.98 10.55 11.82
CA ASP A 54 -4.95 11.52 12.93
C ASP A 54 -4.08 11.03 14.11
N GLU A 55 -3.93 9.72 14.25
CA GLU A 55 -3.08 9.10 15.28
C GLU A 55 -1.78 8.55 14.68
N TYR A 56 -0.67 8.87 15.34
CA TYR A 56 0.65 8.39 14.98
C TYR A 56 0.73 6.87 15.19
N LEU A 57 0.89 6.12 14.10
CA LEU A 57 1.12 4.69 14.14
C LEU A 57 2.60 4.43 14.42
N ASP A 58 2.95 4.13 15.68
CA ASP A 58 4.31 3.72 16.06
C ASP A 58 4.52 2.22 15.79
N ILE A 59 4.31 1.82 14.53
CA ILE A 59 4.53 0.46 14.06
C ILE A 59 5.34 0.55 12.77
N THR A 60 6.45 -0.15 12.73
CA THR A 60 7.33 -0.18 11.56
C THR A 60 6.76 -1.09 10.48
N ILE A 61 7.08 -0.78 9.20
CA ILE A 61 6.72 -1.64 8.06
C ILE A 61 7.21 -3.09 8.26
N GLN A 62 8.31 -3.29 8.98
CA GLN A 62 8.86 -4.60 9.29
C GLN A 62 7.92 -5.39 10.23
N GLU A 63 7.40 -4.76 11.27
CA GLU A 63 6.44 -5.39 12.20
C GLU A 63 5.10 -5.74 11.53
N VAL A 64 4.74 -5.06 10.43
CA VAL A 64 3.54 -5.35 9.63
C VAL A 64 3.71 -6.60 8.75
N PHE A 65 4.93 -6.94 8.33
CA PHE A 65 5.20 -8.02 7.36
C PHE A 65 5.86 -9.28 7.95
N GLU A 66 6.17 -9.29 9.25
CA GLU A 66 6.80 -10.43 9.95
C GLU A 66 5.84 -11.26 10.83
N SER A 67 4.52 -11.13 10.65
CA SER A 67 3.50 -11.96 11.34
C SER A 67 3.07 -13.20 10.56
#